data_AF-A0A8T0Y807-F1
#
_entry.id   AF-A0A8T0Y807-F1
#
_cell.length_a   1.000
_cell.length_b   1.000
_cell.length_c   1.000
_cell.angle_alpha   90.00
_cell.angle_beta   90.00
_cell.angle_gamma   90.00
#
_symmetry.space_group_name_H-M   'P 1'
#
loop_
_entity.id
_entity.type
_entity.pdbx_description
1 polymer ?
#
loop_
_entity_poly.entity_id
_entity_poly.type
_entity_poly.pdbx_seq_one_letter_code
_entity_poly.pdbx_strand_id
1 'polypeptide(L)' 'MRSLEEFLPPPHKGVFHTIVTDHFYTSVQLAFELLHRGVYSVGTIMANRLGYPQAPTEKHREPAQKRATWHHTAGGG' A
#
# COMPACT_ATOMS: atom_id res chain seq x y z
N MET A 1 21.35 -7.04 13.12
CA MET A 1 20.56 -5.98 12.45
C MET A 1 21.53 -5.18 11.60
N ARG A 2 21.24 -4.98 10.31
CA ARG A 2 22.06 -4.12 9.44
C ARG A 2 21.66 -2.67 9.70
N SER A 3 22.65 -1.79 9.86
CA SER A 3 22.39 -0.37 10.09
C SER A 3 21.97 0.30 8.79
N LEU A 4 21.07 1.29 8.89
CA LEU A 4 20.69 2.13 7.75
C LEU A 4 21.90 2.87 7.16
N GLU A 5 22.94 3.13 7.98
CA GLU A 5 24.24 3.66 7.52
C GLU A 5 24.93 2.79 6.47
N GLU A 6 24.73 1.48 6.50
CA GLU A 6 25.38 0.56 5.55
C GLU A 6 24.68 0.56 4.19
N PHE A 7 23.38 0.90 4.17
CA PHE A 7 22.55 0.83 2.97
C PHE A 7 22.39 2.19 2.27
N LEU A 8 22.53 3.30 3.01
CA LEU A 8 22.33 4.63 2.46
C LEU A 8 23.66 5.33 2.18
N PRO A 9 23.72 6.10 1.07
CA PRO A 9 24.83 7.01 0.88
C PRO A 9 24.89 8.03 2.04
N PRO A 10 26.09 8.51 2.39
CA PRO A 10 26.25 9.53 3.41
C PRO A 10 25.46 10.80 3.06
N PRO A 11 24.87 11.50 4.04
CA PRO A 11 24.07 12.69 3.78
C PRO A 11 24.91 13.78 3.11
N HIS A 12 24.42 14.32 1.99
CA HIS A 12 25.05 15.45 1.31
C HIS A 12 24.11 16.64 1.29
N LYS A 13 24.61 17.83 1.66
CA LYS A 13 23.79 19.04 1.71
C LYS A 13 23.21 19.36 0.32
N GLY A 14 21.90 19.58 0.27
CA GLY A 14 21.18 19.90 -0.97
C GLY A 14 20.86 18.70 -1.87
N VAL A 15 21.22 17.48 -1.46
CA VAL A 15 20.85 16.24 -2.16
C VAL A 15 19.77 15.53 -1.33
N PHE A 16 18.70 15.12 -1.99
CA PHE A 16 17.61 14.37 -1.38
C PHE A 16 17.43 13.05 -2.10
N HIS A 17 17.23 11.98 -1.35
CA HIS A 17 16.97 10.65 -1.90
C HIS A 17 15.52 10.25 -1.64
N THR A 18 14.99 9.34 -2.47
CA THR A 18 13.69 8.71 -2.22
C THR A 18 13.88 7.20 -2.19
N ILE A 19 13.35 6.55 -1.17
CA ILE A 19 13.28 5.09 -1.08
C ILE A 19 11.85 4.65 -1.37
N VAL A 20 11.72 3.65 -2.24
CA VAL A 20 10.44 2.99 -2.51
C VAL A 20 10.43 1.65 -1.78
N THR A 21 9.48 1.46 -0.87
CA THR A 21 9.33 0.22 -0.10
C THR A 21 7.98 -0.44 -0.37
N ASP A 22 7.94 -1.76 -0.21
CA ASP A 22 6.67 -2.48 -0.15
C ASP A 22 5.94 -2.24 1.19
N HIS A 23 4.75 -2.82 1.33
CA HIS A 23 3.91 -2.65 2.51
C HIS A 23 4.46 -3.28 3.79
N PHE A 24 5.41 -4.21 3.71
CA PHE A 24 6.04 -4.83 4.87
C PHE A 24 7.05 -3.87 5.50
N TYR A 25 7.77 -3.10 4.68
CA TYR A 25 8.80 -2.15 5.15
C TYR A 25 8.31 -0.71 5.29
N THR A 26 7.07 -0.41 4.88
CA THR A 26 6.47 0.91 5.08
C THR A 26 6.14 1.11 6.57
N SER A 27 7.03 1.73 7.34
CA SER A 27 6.83 2.01 8.77
C SER A 27 7.02 3.50 9.10
N VAL A 28 6.21 4.04 10.02
CA VAL A 28 6.27 5.45 10.42
C VAL A 28 7.60 5.76 11.13
N GLN A 29 8.07 4.84 11.97
CA GLN A 29 9.36 4.98 12.66
C GLN A 29 10.52 5.05 11.67
N LEU A 30 10.53 4.17 10.66
CA LEU A 30 11.54 4.18 9.61
C LEU A 30 11.45 5.46 8.77
N ALA A 31 10.25 5.91 8.41
CA ALA A 31 10.07 7.15 7.67
C ALA A 31 10.60 8.38 8.43
N PHE A 32 10.45 8.41 9.76
CA PHE A 32 10.98 9.49 10.59
C PHE A 32 12.51 9.47 10.65
N GLU A 33 13.13 8.29 10.76
CA GLU A 33 14.59 8.16 10.70
C GLU A 33 15.15 8.60 9.34
N LEU A 34 14.48 8.22 8.24
CA LEU A 34 14.85 8.62 6.89
C LEU A 34 14.74 10.14 6.68
N LEU A 35 13.69 10.76 7.21
CA LEU A 35 13.47 12.20 7.08
C LEU A 35 14.60 13.02 7.72
N HIS A 36 15.11 12.61 8.88
CA HIS A 36 16.27 13.27 9.52
C HIS A 36 17.54 13.24 8.65
N ARG A 37 17.64 12.26 7.75
CA ARG A 37 18.78 12.09 6.82
C ARG A 37 18.53 12.76 5.46
N GLY A 38 17.42 13.48 5.27
CA GLY A 38 17.05 14.06 3.99
C GLY A 38 16.58 13.01 2.96
N VAL A 39 16.09 11.87 3.45
CA VAL A 39 15.60 10.78 2.61
C VAL A 39 14.08 10.66 2.76
N TYR A 40 13.37 10.80 1.65
CA TYR A 40 11.94 10.61 1.60
C TYR A 40 11.61 9.12 1.43
N SER A 41 10.49 8.68 2.00
CA SER A 41 10.02 7.30 1.89
C SER A 41 8.65 7.28 1.23
N VAL A 42 8.50 6.42 0.23
CA VAL A 42 7.24 6.15 -0.45
C VAL A 42 7.01 4.66 -0.39
N GLY A 43 5.80 4.25 -0.02
CA GLY A 43 5.48 2.84 0.01
C GLY A 43 3.99 2.58 0.03
N THR A 44 3.63 1.32 -0.09
CA THR A 44 2.24 0.89 -0.05
C THR A 44 1.80 0.64 1.39
N ILE A 45 0.54 0.94 1.72
CA ILE A 45 -0.01 0.67 3.05
C ILE A 45 -1.19 -0.30 2.89
N MET A 46 -1.22 -1.35 3.70
CA MET A 46 -2.40 -2.21 3.77
C MET A 46 -3.57 -1.46 4.43
N ALA A 47 -4.76 -1.58 3.86
CA ALA A 47 -5.97 -0.94 4.38
C ALA A 47 -6.35 -1.37 5.81
N ASN A 48 -5.85 -2.53 6.28
CA ASN A 48 -6.07 -3.03 7.64
C ASN A 48 -5.06 -2.46 8.68
N ARG A 49 -4.36 -1.37 8.36
CA ARG A 49 -3.44 -0.73 9.30
C ARG A 49 -4.22 0.15 10.29
N LEU A 50 -3.88 0.05 11.58
CA LEU A 50 -4.44 0.91 12.62
C LEU A 50 -4.19 2.39 12.27
N GLY A 51 -5.24 3.21 12.31
CA GLY A 51 -5.18 4.62 11.93
C GLY A 51 -5.23 4.89 10.42
N TYR A 52 -5.36 3.87 9.57
CA TYR A 52 -5.70 4.09 8.16
C TYR A 52 -7.10 4.71 8.07
N PRO A 53 -7.26 5.86 7.40
CA PRO A 53 -8.55 6.53 7.32
C PRO A 53 -9.57 5.57 6.70
N GLN A 54 -10.65 5.31 7.45
CA GLN A 54 -11.84 4.60 6.97
C GLN A 54 -12.64 5.54 6.06
N ALA A 55 -11.99 6.15 5.06
CA ALA A 55 -12.73 6.79 3.99
C ALA A 55 -13.62 5.71 3.34
N PRO A 56 -14.80 6.05 2.82
CA PRO A 56 -15.58 5.12 2.03
C PRO A 56 -14.74 4.79 0.79
N THR A 57 -14.01 3.68 0.84
CA THR A 57 -13.45 3.11 -0.37
C THR A 57 -14.66 2.57 -1.11
N GLU A 58 -14.97 3.18 -2.25
CA GLU A 58 -16.03 2.73 -3.12
C GLU A 58 -15.67 1.31 -3.57
N LYS A 59 -16.19 0.32 -2.84
CA LYS A 59 -16.08 -1.09 -3.21
C LYS A 59 -16.91 -1.24 -4.48
N HIS A 60 -16.27 -1.11 -5.64
CA HIS A 60 -16.80 -1.64 -6.88
C HIS A 60 -16.88 -3.16 -6.76
N ARG A 61 -17.99 -3.62 -6.18
CA ARG A 61 -18.36 -5.02 -6.15
C ARG A 61 -18.85 -5.35 -7.55
N GLU A 62 -18.05 -6.08 -8.34
CA GLU A 62 -18.56 -6.65 -9.59
C GLU A 62 -19.84 -7.44 -9.28
N PRO A 63 -20.92 -7.27 -10.07
CA PRO A 63 -22.14 -8.01 -9.85
C PRO A 63 -21.96 -9.46 -10.31
N ALA A 64 -21.39 -10.29 -9.43
CA ALA A 64 -21.34 -11.75 -9.55
C ALA A 64 -22.73 -12.42 -9.46
N GLN A 65 -23.81 -11.69 -9.78
CA GLN A 65 -25.20 -12.11 -9.61
C GLN A 65 -26.02 -11.97 -10.90
N LYS A 66 -25.37 -12.06 -12.07
CA LYS A 66 -26.06 -12.18 -13.37
C LYS A 66 -25.89 -13.55 -14.06
N ARG A 67 -25.15 -14.49 -13.47
CA ARG A 67 -24.85 -15.79 -14.11
C ARG A 67 -25.68 -16.98 -13.59
N ALA A 68 -26.57 -16.77 -12.62
CA ALA A 68 -27.30 -17.87 -11.96
C ALA A 68 -28.81 -17.96 -12.31
N THR A 69 -29.29 -17.27 -13.34
CA THR A 69 -30.74 -17.25 -13.69
C THR A 69 -31.02 -17.51 -15.17
N TRP A 70 -30.40 -18.53 -15.76
CA TRP A 70 -30.75 -19.00 -17.12
C TRP A 70 -30.97 -20.52 -17.25
N HIS A 71 -31.18 -21.24 -16.14
CA HIS A 71 -31.43 -22.69 -16.20
C HIS A 71 -32.64 -23.14 -15.38
N HIS A 72 -33.74 -22.40 -15.42
CA HIS A 72 -35.06 -22.99 -15.14
C HIS A 72 -36.11 -22.17 -15.89
N THR A 73 -36.53 -22.66 -17.06
CA THR A 73 -37.91 -22.70 -17.58
C THR A 73 -37.84 -22.96 -19.09
N ALA A 74 -37.98 -24.22 -19.48
CA ALA A 74 -38.52 -24.62 -20.79
C ALA A 74 -38.79 -26.14 -20.77
N GLY A 75 -39.79 -26.54 -19.97
CA GLY A 75 -40.55 -27.76 -20.20
C GLY A 75 -42.00 -27.34 -20.43
N GLY A 76 -42.57 -27.73 -21.57
CA GLY A 76 -43.98 -27.50 -21.90
C GLY A 76 -44.18 -27.09 -23.35
N GLY A 77 -44.62 -28.04 -24.17
CA GLY A 77 -44.97 -27.89 -25.58
C GLY A 77 -45.00 -29.24 -26.26
#